data_AF-A0A1Z7WSE3-F1
#
_entry.id   AF-A0A1Z7WSE3-F1
#
_cell.length_a   1.000
_cell.length_b   1.000
_cell.length_c   1.000
_cell.angle_alpha   90.00
_cell.angle_beta   90.00
_cell.angle_gamma   90.00
#
_symmetry.space_group_name_H-M   'P 1'
#
loop_
_entity.id
_entity.type
_entity.pdbx_description
1 polymer ?
#
loop_
_entity_poly.entity_id
_entity_poly.type
_entity_poly.pdbx_seq_one_letter_code
_entity_poly.pdbx_strand_id
1 'polypeptide(L)'
;MITSPTPSITGVILAGGQARRMGGEDKGLILFQQQPLIRYAINALASQVDSLVINANRNLDRYHDFGYPVISDSIDGFCGPLAGMLSAMQSADTDYILTSPCDCPSISSQLRQRLMESLLLSSDADIAVAFDGHRLQPVFSLIPCHLQDDLNEYLLQGDRKIDLWFQRHKLTIVDFSDQPETFLNFNRPEDLTSSDIQLKSTVPLLGFSAFSGTGKTTLLRQLLPLLNDLDLNIAVIKHAHHKFDIDKPGKDSYELRKAGAKQMLIASSNLIALMETQPSNMDEPRLADLLPRLDKKNLDLILVEGFKQEAIPKIELHRPSLGKPLLHPSDVNIVAIASDESLKLETPITQLDLNDAQAIITFIQQHIDNWKT
;
A
#
# COMPACT_ATOMS: atom_id res chain seq x y z
N MET A 1 -4.34 -22.51 -39.83
CA MET A 1 -4.31 -21.58 -38.68
C MET A 1 -3.11 -21.98 -37.84
N ILE A 2 -2.14 -21.09 -37.71
CA ILE A 2 -0.93 -21.35 -36.92
C ILE A 2 -1.35 -21.15 -35.46
N THR A 3 -1.68 -22.24 -34.77
CA THR A 3 -1.91 -22.22 -33.32
C THR A 3 -0.55 -22.04 -32.66
N SER A 4 -0.28 -20.85 -32.14
CA SER A 4 0.84 -20.61 -31.24
C SER A 4 0.76 -21.60 -30.07
N PRO A 5 1.86 -22.26 -29.65
CA PRO A 5 1.84 -23.29 -28.60
C PRO A 5 1.60 -22.74 -27.17
N THR A 6 1.38 -21.43 -27.02
CA THR A 6 1.15 -20.76 -25.74
C THR A 6 -0.23 -20.11 -25.74
N PRO A 7 -1.04 -20.30 -24.68
CA PRO A 7 -2.34 -19.64 -24.57
C PRO A 7 -2.20 -18.13 -24.66
N SER A 8 -2.98 -17.53 -25.54
CA SER A 8 -3.00 -16.10 -25.83
C SER A 8 -3.84 -15.33 -24.82
N ILE A 9 -3.43 -14.10 -24.50
CA ILE A 9 -4.02 -13.30 -23.43
C ILE A 9 -4.23 -11.87 -23.88
N THR A 10 -5.47 -11.39 -23.76
CA THR A 10 -5.80 -9.96 -23.82
C THR A 10 -5.75 -9.37 -22.42
N GLY A 11 -4.89 -8.39 -22.20
CA GLY A 11 -4.91 -7.58 -20.97
C GLY A 11 -6.08 -6.60 -20.99
N VAL A 12 -6.76 -6.45 -19.86
CA VAL A 12 -7.95 -5.63 -19.72
C VAL A 12 -7.76 -4.67 -18.56
N ILE A 13 -7.71 -3.37 -18.86
CA ILE A 13 -7.70 -2.33 -17.82
C ILE A 13 -9.12 -1.83 -17.61
N LEU A 14 -9.66 -2.08 -16.42
CA LEU A 14 -11.01 -1.70 -16.02
C LEU A 14 -10.99 -0.27 -15.46
N ALA A 15 -11.38 0.69 -16.30
CA ALA A 15 -11.43 2.13 -16.00
C ALA A 15 -12.85 2.68 -15.79
N GLY A 16 -13.87 1.82 -15.83
CA GLY A 16 -15.28 2.22 -15.85
C GLY A 16 -15.92 2.68 -14.54
N GLY A 17 -15.21 2.79 -13.41
CA GLY A 17 -15.77 2.99 -12.06
C GLY A 17 -16.55 4.30 -11.83
N GLN A 18 -17.64 4.22 -11.07
CA GLN A 18 -18.60 5.32 -10.85
C GLN A 18 -18.06 6.57 -10.13
N ALA A 19 -16.89 6.50 -9.50
CA ALA A 19 -16.29 7.61 -8.73
C ALA A 19 -17.26 8.40 -7.84
N ARG A 20 -18.31 7.74 -7.31
CA ARG A 20 -19.36 8.38 -6.49
C ARG A 20 -18.80 9.00 -5.21
N ARG A 21 -17.68 8.47 -4.72
CA ARG A 21 -16.95 9.00 -3.56
C ARG A 21 -15.87 10.02 -3.95
N MET A 22 -15.81 10.47 -5.20
CA MET A 22 -14.68 11.20 -5.78
C MET A 22 -15.10 12.43 -6.60
N GLY A 23 -16.22 13.05 -6.23
CA GLY A 23 -16.74 14.23 -6.93
C GLY A 23 -17.07 14.01 -8.40
N GLY A 24 -17.07 12.75 -8.89
CA GLY A 24 -17.25 12.42 -10.30
C GLY A 24 -15.96 12.34 -11.13
N GLU A 25 -14.77 12.54 -10.56
CA GLU A 25 -13.51 12.46 -11.32
C GLU A 25 -13.17 11.04 -11.77
N ASP A 26 -12.43 10.93 -12.87
CA ASP A 26 -12.07 9.66 -13.47
C ASP A 26 -10.72 9.16 -12.97
N LYS A 27 -10.77 8.09 -12.16
CA LYS A 27 -9.61 7.59 -11.41
C LYS A 27 -8.41 7.28 -12.30
N GLY A 28 -8.63 6.62 -13.44
CA GLY A 28 -7.55 6.29 -14.35
C GLY A 28 -6.83 7.53 -14.88
N LEU A 29 -7.51 8.68 -14.90
CA LEU A 29 -7.00 9.96 -15.40
C LEU A 29 -6.45 10.88 -14.31
N ILE A 30 -6.48 10.47 -13.04
CA ILE A 30 -5.85 11.20 -11.93
C ILE A 30 -4.33 11.12 -12.08
N LEU A 31 -3.65 12.24 -11.88
CA LEU A 31 -2.19 12.31 -11.95
C LEU A 31 -1.56 11.80 -10.65
N PHE A 32 -0.68 10.82 -10.77
CA PHE A 32 0.24 10.33 -9.74
C PHE A 32 1.67 10.51 -10.27
N GLN A 33 2.56 11.16 -9.50
CA GLN A 33 3.93 11.50 -9.94
C GLN A 33 3.98 12.11 -11.37
N GLN A 34 3.05 13.02 -11.67
CA GLN A 34 2.89 13.72 -12.96
C GLN A 34 2.41 12.85 -14.14
N GLN A 35 2.00 11.60 -13.92
CA GLN A 35 1.43 10.73 -14.96
C GLN A 35 0.03 10.22 -14.56
N PRO A 36 -0.91 10.06 -15.50
CA PRO A 36 -2.19 9.43 -15.21
C PRO A 36 -2.03 8.03 -14.63
N LEU A 37 -2.80 7.67 -13.58
CA LEU A 37 -2.74 6.34 -12.94
C LEU A 37 -2.85 5.19 -13.96
N ILE A 38 -3.70 5.33 -14.97
CA ILE A 38 -3.86 4.32 -16.01
C ILE A 38 -2.55 4.05 -16.78
N ARG A 39 -1.67 5.05 -16.90
CA ARG A 39 -0.39 4.89 -17.61
C ARG A 39 0.50 3.86 -16.91
N TYR A 40 0.47 3.80 -15.58
CA TYR A 40 1.20 2.79 -14.81
C TYR A 40 0.63 1.39 -15.06
N ALA A 41 -0.70 1.25 -15.04
CA ALA A 41 -1.36 -0.01 -15.33
C ALA A 41 -1.06 -0.50 -16.76
N ILE A 42 -1.10 0.41 -17.74
CA ILE A 42 -0.71 0.14 -19.14
C ILE A 42 0.73 -0.35 -19.20
N ASN A 43 1.68 0.39 -18.63
CA ASN A 43 3.11 0.06 -18.73
C ASN A 43 3.40 -1.33 -18.12
N ALA A 44 2.74 -1.66 -17.01
CA ALA A 44 2.92 -2.95 -16.35
C ALA A 44 2.29 -4.09 -17.16
N LEU A 45 1.03 -3.95 -17.61
CA LEU A 45 0.32 -5.02 -18.30
C LEU A 45 0.77 -5.22 -19.74
N ALA A 46 1.03 -4.15 -20.50
CA ALA A 46 1.38 -4.24 -21.92
C ALA A 46 2.63 -5.10 -22.19
N SER A 47 3.54 -5.19 -21.22
CA SER A 47 4.75 -6.03 -21.31
C SER A 47 4.49 -7.53 -21.07
N GLN A 48 3.29 -7.89 -20.61
CA GLN A 48 2.93 -9.22 -20.13
C GLN A 48 1.85 -9.91 -20.98
N VAL A 49 1.20 -9.21 -21.91
CA VAL A 49 0.01 -9.71 -22.65
C VAL A 49 0.22 -9.58 -24.16
N ASP A 50 -0.55 -10.35 -24.94
CA ASP A 50 -0.47 -10.36 -26.41
C ASP A 50 -1.17 -9.15 -27.04
N SER A 51 -2.21 -8.66 -26.38
CA SER A 51 -2.95 -7.44 -26.73
C SER A 51 -3.47 -6.76 -25.47
N LEU A 52 -3.78 -5.47 -25.53
CA LEU A 52 -4.29 -4.69 -24.39
C LEU A 52 -5.51 -3.88 -24.81
N VAL A 53 -6.55 -3.91 -23.98
CA VAL A 53 -7.77 -3.09 -24.14
C VAL A 53 -8.07 -2.31 -22.87
N ILE A 54 -8.66 -1.13 -23.03
CA ILE A 54 -9.13 -0.29 -21.92
C ILE A 54 -10.66 -0.34 -21.92
N ASN A 55 -11.27 -0.80 -20.84
CA ASN A 55 -12.71 -0.71 -20.64
C ASN A 55 -13.05 0.60 -19.91
N ALA A 56 -13.80 1.49 -20.57
CA ALA A 56 -14.21 2.77 -20.02
C ALA A 56 -15.61 3.16 -20.52
N ASN A 57 -16.39 3.81 -19.66
CA ASN A 57 -17.75 4.26 -19.98
C ASN A 57 -17.88 5.79 -20.04
N ARG A 58 -16.77 6.51 -19.90
CA ARG A 58 -16.68 7.98 -19.87
C ARG A 58 -15.28 8.42 -20.26
N ASN A 59 -15.12 9.69 -20.63
CA ASN A 59 -13.84 10.27 -21.07
C ASN A 59 -13.16 9.46 -22.19
N LEU A 60 -13.95 8.89 -23.10
CA LEU A 60 -13.48 7.94 -24.13
C LEU A 60 -12.35 8.52 -24.97
N ASP A 61 -12.47 9.78 -25.42
CA ASP A 61 -11.44 10.45 -26.20
C ASP A 61 -10.09 10.51 -25.46
N ARG A 62 -10.12 10.83 -24.15
CA ARG A 62 -8.91 10.85 -23.32
C ARG A 62 -8.31 9.46 -23.13
N TYR A 63 -9.13 8.41 -23.13
CA TYR A 63 -8.63 7.04 -23.07
C TYR A 63 -8.07 6.57 -24.41
N HIS A 64 -8.64 7.00 -25.53
CA HIS A 64 -8.10 6.73 -26.86
C HIS A 64 -6.71 7.34 -27.08
N ASP A 65 -6.42 8.50 -26.45
CA ASP A 65 -5.11 9.15 -26.50
C ASP A 65 -3.96 8.28 -25.98
N PHE A 66 -4.24 7.24 -25.18
CA PHE A 66 -3.20 6.29 -24.72
C PHE A 66 -2.77 5.28 -25.78
N GLY A 67 -3.45 5.23 -26.94
CA GLY A 67 -3.05 4.41 -28.09
C GLY A 67 -3.50 2.95 -28.05
N TYR A 68 -4.50 2.62 -27.22
CA TYR A 68 -5.09 1.28 -27.12
C TYR A 68 -6.58 1.29 -27.47
N PRO A 69 -7.15 0.17 -27.94
CA PRO A 69 -8.59 0.03 -28.11
C PRO A 69 -9.33 0.34 -26.81
N VAL A 70 -10.35 1.20 -26.90
CA VAL A 70 -11.26 1.51 -25.79
C VAL A 70 -12.61 0.88 -26.08
N ILE A 71 -13.10 0.10 -25.12
CA ILE A 71 -14.39 -0.58 -25.18
C ILE A 71 -15.31 -0.08 -24.07
N SER A 72 -16.60 -0.02 -24.34
CA SER A 72 -17.63 0.33 -23.37
C SER A 72 -18.41 -0.90 -22.94
N ASP A 73 -19.10 -0.81 -21.79
CA ASP A 73 -19.94 -1.90 -21.31
C ASP A 73 -21.09 -2.17 -22.30
N SER A 74 -21.35 -3.45 -22.60
CA SER A 74 -22.44 -3.87 -23.50
C SER A 74 -23.82 -3.89 -22.85
N ILE A 75 -23.88 -3.76 -21.52
CA ILE A 75 -25.13 -3.76 -20.74
C ILE A 75 -25.37 -2.36 -20.18
N ASP A 76 -26.57 -1.83 -20.44
CA ASP A 76 -26.99 -0.52 -19.91
C ASP A 76 -27.09 -0.53 -18.38
N GLY A 77 -26.56 0.53 -17.77
CA GLY A 77 -26.51 0.69 -16.33
C GLY A 77 -25.20 0.17 -15.73
N PHE A 78 -24.71 0.83 -14.69
CA PHE A 78 -23.43 0.47 -14.08
C PHE A 78 -23.53 -0.89 -13.39
N CYS A 79 -22.87 -1.89 -13.98
CA CYS A 79 -22.99 -3.29 -13.56
C CYS A 79 -21.76 -3.83 -12.82
N GLY A 80 -20.84 -2.94 -12.39
CA GLY A 80 -19.61 -3.32 -11.71
C GLY A 80 -18.56 -3.93 -12.64
N PRO A 81 -17.44 -4.46 -12.10
CA PRO A 81 -16.30 -4.95 -12.90
C PRO A 81 -16.66 -6.05 -13.91
N LEU A 82 -17.65 -6.87 -13.60
CA LEU A 82 -18.10 -7.98 -14.43
C LEU A 82 -18.60 -7.55 -15.82
N ALA A 83 -19.24 -6.39 -15.95
CA ALA A 83 -19.68 -5.90 -17.25
C ALA A 83 -18.51 -5.49 -18.16
N GLY A 84 -17.47 -4.90 -17.56
CA GLY A 84 -16.23 -4.62 -18.27
C GLY A 84 -15.48 -5.90 -18.67
N MET A 85 -15.48 -6.92 -17.80
CA MET A 85 -14.93 -8.24 -18.13
C MET A 85 -15.69 -8.90 -19.27
N LEU A 86 -17.02 -8.88 -19.25
CA LEU A 86 -17.86 -9.42 -20.33
C LEU A 86 -17.59 -8.72 -21.66
N SER A 87 -17.55 -7.38 -21.65
CA SER A 87 -17.30 -6.59 -22.85
C SER A 87 -15.91 -6.85 -23.41
N ALA A 88 -14.91 -7.06 -22.54
CA ALA A 88 -13.59 -7.46 -22.94
C ALA A 88 -13.56 -8.85 -23.58
N MET A 89 -14.22 -9.86 -22.98
CA MET A 89 -14.36 -11.20 -23.56
C MET A 89 -15.01 -11.15 -24.95
N GLN A 90 -16.07 -10.34 -25.11
CA GLN A 90 -16.78 -10.14 -26.38
C GLN A 90 -15.91 -9.51 -27.48
N SER A 91 -14.90 -8.73 -27.08
CA SER A 91 -13.99 -8.03 -27.99
C SER A 91 -12.67 -8.77 -28.24
N ALA A 92 -12.35 -9.77 -27.42
CA ALA A 92 -11.06 -10.43 -27.43
C ALA A 92 -11.06 -11.64 -28.38
N ASP A 93 -10.03 -11.72 -29.22
CA ASP A 93 -9.77 -12.89 -30.08
C ASP A 93 -8.79 -13.90 -29.43
N THR A 94 -8.53 -13.75 -28.12
CA THR A 94 -7.55 -14.55 -27.36
C THR A 94 -8.22 -15.61 -26.48
N ASP A 95 -7.43 -16.58 -26.00
CA ASP A 95 -7.91 -17.66 -25.15
C ASP A 95 -8.37 -17.17 -23.77
N TYR A 96 -7.66 -16.18 -23.21
CA TYR A 96 -7.91 -15.61 -21.90
C TYR A 96 -7.97 -14.09 -21.92
N ILE A 97 -8.64 -13.53 -20.91
CA ILE A 97 -8.45 -12.14 -20.47
C ILE A 97 -7.67 -12.10 -19.15
N LEU A 98 -6.74 -11.16 -19.03
CA LEU A 98 -6.08 -10.80 -17.76
C LEU A 98 -6.55 -9.42 -17.33
N THR A 99 -7.23 -9.36 -16.19
CA THR A 99 -7.87 -8.12 -15.72
C THR A 99 -7.02 -7.39 -14.69
N SER A 100 -7.13 -6.06 -14.69
CA SER A 100 -6.60 -5.18 -13.64
C SER A 100 -7.44 -3.90 -13.56
N PRO A 101 -7.58 -3.27 -12.39
CA PRO A 101 -8.11 -1.91 -12.30
C PRO A 101 -7.12 -0.88 -12.87
N CYS A 102 -7.62 0.32 -13.17
CA CYS A 102 -6.84 1.45 -13.68
C CYS A 102 -6.09 2.27 -12.60
N ASP A 103 -6.27 1.95 -11.32
CA ASP A 103 -5.85 2.76 -10.17
C ASP A 103 -4.79 2.08 -9.28
N CYS A 104 -4.12 1.04 -9.80
CA CYS A 104 -3.01 0.35 -9.15
C CYS A 104 -1.70 0.63 -9.91
N PRO A 105 -0.79 1.47 -9.39
CA PRO A 105 0.43 1.86 -10.09
C PRO A 105 1.56 0.84 -10.02
N SER A 106 1.50 -0.11 -9.08
CA SER A 106 2.59 -1.04 -8.77
C SER A 106 2.29 -2.49 -9.18
N ILE A 107 1.58 -2.69 -10.29
CA ILE A 107 1.21 -4.04 -10.74
C ILE A 107 2.48 -4.88 -10.96
N SER A 108 2.52 -6.08 -10.37
CA SER A 108 3.61 -7.03 -10.56
C SER A 108 3.89 -7.34 -12.02
N SER A 109 5.17 -7.32 -12.39
CA SER A 109 5.67 -7.81 -13.69
C SER A 109 5.57 -9.32 -13.85
N GLN A 110 5.28 -10.05 -12.76
CA GLN A 110 5.08 -11.50 -12.71
C GLN A 110 3.60 -11.88 -12.70
N LEU A 111 2.68 -10.91 -12.79
CA LEU A 111 1.24 -11.14 -12.65
C LEU A 111 0.74 -12.21 -13.63
N ARG A 112 0.99 -12.01 -14.92
CA ARG A 112 0.57 -12.95 -15.98
C ARG A 112 1.22 -14.32 -15.81
N GLN A 113 2.51 -14.34 -15.50
CA GLN A 113 3.27 -15.57 -15.36
C GLN A 113 2.70 -16.44 -14.22
N ARG A 114 2.58 -15.89 -13.01
CA ARG A 114 2.12 -16.64 -11.84
C ARG A 114 0.69 -17.14 -11.99
N LEU A 115 -0.20 -16.30 -12.53
CA LEU A 115 -1.60 -16.70 -12.79
C LEU A 115 -1.67 -17.85 -13.80
N MET A 116 -0.94 -17.75 -14.92
CA MET A 116 -0.92 -18.78 -15.95
C MET A 116 -0.27 -20.08 -15.46
N GLU A 117 0.86 -20.00 -14.75
CA GLU A 117 1.53 -21.17 -14.18
C GLU A 117 0.61 -21.93 -13.20
N SER A 118 -0.08 -21.21 -12.30
CA SER A 118 -1.02 -21.83 -11.37
C SER A 118 -2.18 -22.51 -12.09
N LEU A 119 -2.69 -21.88 -13.16
CA LEU A 119 -3.77 -22.43 -13.96
C LEU A 119 -3.34 -23.71 -14.70
N LEU A 120 -2.16 -23.70 -15.32
CA LEU A 120 -1.62 -24.86 -16.05
C LEU A 120 -1.27 -26.03 -15.13
N LEU A 121 -0.84 -25.75 -13.89
CA LEU A 121 -0.57 -26.79 -12.88
C LEU A 121 -1.84 -27.35 -12.24
N SER A 122 -2.94 -26.60 -12.30
CA SER A 122 -4.23 -27.00 -11.75
C SER A 122 -5.08 -27.63 -12.85
N SER A 123 -5.11 -28.96 -12.94
CA SER A 123 -5.81 -29.70 -14.02
C SER A 123 -7.32 -29.40 -14.12
N ASP A 124 -7.90 -28.82 -13.07
CA ASP A 124 -9.33 -28.67 -12.87
C ASP A 124 -9.77 -27.21 -12.65
N ALA A 125 -8.87 -26.22 -12.69
CA ALA A 125 -9.22 -24.84 -12.42
C ALA A 125 -9.69 -24.12 -13.71
N ASP A 126 -10.79 -23.39 -13.60
CA ASP A 126 -11.33 -22.56 -14.68
C ASP A 126 -10.70 -21.16 -14.66
N ILE A 127 -10.52 -20.59 -13.46
CA ILE A 127 -10.10 -19.19 -13.26
C ILE A 127 -8.92 -19.15 -12.29
N ALA A 128 -7.89 -18.35 -12.61
CA ALA A 128 -6.85 -17.99 -11.66
C ALA A 128 -7.12 -16.61 -11.07
N VAL A 129 -7.06 -16.49 -9.76
CA VAL A 129 -7.30 -15.23 -9.04
C VAL A 129 -6.17 -14.93 -8.06
N ALA A 130 -5.72 -13.67 -8.04
CA ALA A 130 -4.67 -13.25 -7.12
C ALA A 130 -5.17 -13.17 -5.67
N PHE A 131 -4.27 -13.44 -4.73
CA PHE A 131 -4.47 -13.34 -3.29
C PHE A 131 -3.31 -12.55 -2.67
N ASP A 132 -3.60 -11.53 -1.87
CA ASP A 132 -2.60 -10.62 -1.32
C ASP A 132 -2.00 -11.05 0.03
N GLY A 133 -2.30 -12.26 0.50
CA GLY A 133 -1.98 -12.73 1.84
C GLY A 133 -3.13 -12.58 2.85
N HIS A 134 -4.16 -11.79 2.52
CA HIS A 134 -5.30 -11.51 3.40
C HIS A 134 -6.65 -11.79 2.73
N ARG A 135 -6.82 -11.40 1.46
CA ARG A 135 -8.06 -11.57 0.70
C ARG A 135 -7.80 -11.82 -0.77
N LEU A 136 -8.80 -12.39 -1.44
CA LEU A 136 -8.83 -12.47 -2.89
C LEU A 136 -8.88 -11.07 -3.48
N GLN A 137 -8.28 -10.94 -4.66
CA GLN A 137 -8.25 -9.73 -5.46
C GLN A 137 -8.92 -10.04 -6.82
N PRO A 138 -10.26 -10.14 -6.88
CA PRO A 138 -10.96 -10.72 -8.03
C PRO A 138 -10.79 -9.95 -9.34
N VAL A 139 -10.49 -8.66 -9.25
CA VAL A 139 -10.20 -7.79 -10.40
C VAL A 139 -8.80 -8.05 -10.98
N PHE A 140 -7.95 -8.81 -10.27
CA PHE A 140 -6.68 -9.33 -10.75
C PHE A 140 -6.83 -10.83 -11.01
N SER A 141 -7.49 -11.14 -12.12
CA SER A 141 -7.79 -12.52 -12.49
C SER A 141 -7.49 -12.80 -13.96
N LEU A 142 -7.09 -14.05 -14.21
CA LEU A 142 -6.96 -14.63 -15.53
C LEU A 142 -8.18 -15.52 -15.77
N ILE A 143 -9.00 -15.13 -16.75
CA ILE A 143 -10.31 -15.73 -17.00
C ILE A 143 -10.38 -16.20 -18.45
N PRO A 144 -10.78 -17.44 -18.73
CA PRO A 144 -10.91 -17.91 -20.11
C PRO A 144 -12.11 -17.27 -20.81
N CYS A 145 -11.93 -16.88 -22.08
CA CYS A 145 -12.95 -16.21 -22.86
C CYS A 145 -14.18 -17.09 -23.14
N HIS A 146 -14.06 -18.42 -23.07
CA HIS A 146 -15.21 -19.33 -23.26
C HIS A 146 -16.27 -19.21 -22.14
N LEU A 147 -15.97 -18.57 -21.01
CA LEU A 147 -16.94 -18.32 -19.94
C LEU A 147 -17.85 -17.11 -20.22
N GLN A 148 -17.70 -16.46 -21.38
CA GLN A 148 -18.49 -15.28 -21.77
C GLN A 148 -20.00 -15.51 -21.67
N ASP A 149 -20.50 -16.65 -22.15
CA ASP A 149 -21.94 -16.92 -22.15
C ASP A 149 -22.49 -17.10 -20.73
N ASP A 150 -21.75 -17.79 -19.85
CA ASP A 150 -22.13 -17.92 -18.44
C ASP A 150 -22.13 -16.57 -17.71
N LEU A 151 -21.11 -15.74 -17.96
CA LEU A 151 -21.02 -14.40 -17.39
C LEU A 151 -22.16 -13.50 -17.90
N ASN A 152 -22.51 -13.61 -19.18
CA ASN A 152 -23.63 -12.89 -19.77
C ASN A 152 -24.95 -13.30 -19.13
N GLU A 153 -25.22 -14.60 -18.97
CA GLU A 153 -26.41 -15.11 -18.28
C GLU A 153 -26.49 -14.62 -16.83
N TYR A 154 -25.37 -14.66 -16.11
CA TYR A 154 -25.28 -14.16 -14.73
C TYR A 154 -25.67 -12.67 -14.63
N LEU A 155 -25.17 -11.85 -15.57
CA LEU A 155 -25.52 -10.43 -15.62
C LEU A 155 -26.97 -10.20 -16.10
N LEU A 156 -27.52 -11.03 -16.97
CA LEU A 156 -28.92 -10.91 -17.38
C LEU A 156 -29.90 -11.23 -16.23
N GLN A 157 -29.50 -12.07 -15.27
CA GLN A 157 -30.29 -12.35 -14.06
C GLN A 157 -30.32 -11.18 -13.06
N GLY A 158 -29.57 -10.11 -13.32
CA GLY A 158 -29.53 -8.90 -12.49
C GLY A 158 -28.47 -8.94 -11.38
N ASP A 159 -27.75 -10.04 -11.24
CA ASP A 159 -26.63 -10.15 -10.29
C ASP A 159 -25.40 -9.39 -10.76
N ARG A 160 -24.62 -8.84 -9.82
CA ARG A 160 -23.49 -7.93 -10.11
C ARG A 160 -22.23 -8.22 -9.27
N LYS A 161 -22.28 -9.23 -8.39
CA LYS A 161 -21.23 -9.50 -7.41
C LYS A 161 -20.21 -10.46 -7.98
N ILE A 162 -18.99 -9.98 -8.21
CA ILE A 162 -17.88 -10.79 -8.71
C ILE A 162 -17.61 -12.02 -7.84
N ASP A 163 -17.67 -11.89 -6.51
CA ASP A 163 -17.42 -13.01 -5.59
C ASP A 163 -18.43 -14.15 -5.78
N LEU A 164 -19.70 -13.82 -6.04
CA LEU A 164 -20.75 -14.81 -6.26
C LEU A 164 -20.63 -15.48 -7.63
N TRP A 165 -20.19 -14.74 -8.65
CA TRP A 165 -19.90 -15.34 -9.96
C TRP A 165 -18.70 -16.29 -9.88
N PHE A 166 -17.61 -15.86 -9.22
CA PHE A 166 -16.41 -16.67 -9.03
C PHE A 166 -16.70 -17.99 -8.28
N GLN A 167 -17.63 -17.99 -7.32
CA GLN A 167 -18.07 -19.19 -6.60
C GLN A 167 -18.74 -20.25 -7.50
N ARG A 168 -19.17 -19.89 -8.72
CA ARG A 168 -19.76 -20.83 -9.69
C ARG A 168 -18.70 -21.62 -10.46
N HIS A 169 -17.43 -21.22 -10.38
CA HIS A 169 -16.31 -21.79 -11.11
C HIS A 169 -15.25 -22.37 -10.18
N LYS A 170 -14.43 -23.28 -10.69
CA LYS A 170 -13.28 -23.79 -9.93
C LYS A 170 -12.15 -22.78 -10.00
N LEU A 171 -11.77 -22.23 -8.85
CA LEU A 171 -10.71 -21.23 -8.75
C LEU A 171 -9.37 -21.87 -8.38
N THR A 172 -8.29 -21.42 -9.00
CA THR A 172 -6.95 -21.55 -8.45
C THR A 172 -6.53 -20.21 -7.82
N ILE A 173 -6.11 -20.25 -6.56
CA ILE A 173 -5.74 -19.07 -5.79
C ILE A 173 -4.23 -18.89 -5.90
N VAL A 174 -3.80 -17.73 -6.37
CA VAL A 174 -2.39 -17.44 -6.64
C VAL A 174 -1.87 -16.47 -5.61
N ASP A 175 -0.89 -16.91 -4.82
CA ASP A 175 -0.34 -16.14 -3.72
C ASP A 175 0.62 -15.03 -4.23
N PHE A 176 0.31 -13.81 -3.82
CA PHE A 176 1.10 -12.59 -4.01
C PHE A 176 1.32 -11.89 -2.66
N SER A 177 1.27 -12.61 -1.54
CA SER A 177 1.62 -12.07 -0.21
C SER A 177 3.06 -11.56 -0.12
N ASP A 178 3.93 -11.96 -1.06
CA ASP A 178 5.28 -11.44 -1.24
C ASP A 178 5.33 -10.10 -2.01
N GLN A 179 4.23 -9.71 -2.68
CA GLN A 179 4.10 -8.48 -3.49
C GLN A 179 2.75 -7.77 -3.24
N PRO A 180 2.39 -7.47 -1.97
CA PRO A 180 1.08 -6.90 -1.62
C PRO A 180 0.86 -5.50 -2.22
N GLU A 181 1.92 -4.77 -2.58
CA GLU A 181 1.87 -3.47 -3.24
C GLU A 181 1.17 -3.51 -4.60
N THR A 182 1.12 -4.68 -5.26
CA THR A 182 0.39 -4.91 -6.52
C THR A 182 -1.07 -4.48 -6.43
N PHE A 183 -1.67 -4.61 -5.24
CA PHE A 183 -3.10 -4.45 -5.03
C PHE A 183 -3.48 -3.16 -4.30
N LEU A 184 -2.53 -2.24 -4.12
CA LEU A 184 -2.80 -0.94 -3.52
C LEU A 184 -3.59 -0.07 -4.52
N ASN A 185 -4.85 0.21 -4.18
CA ASN A 185 -5.75 1.03 -4.99
C ASN A 185 -5.68 2.49 -4.55
N PHE A 186 -5.39 3.39 -5.48
CA PHE A 186 -5.37 4.83 -5.23
C PHE A 186 -6.75 5.43 -5.49
N ASN A 187 -7.38 5.99 -4.46
CA ASN A 187 -8.77 6.44 -4.53
C ASN A 187 -8.91 7.94 -4.68
N ARG A 188 -7.99 8.79 -4.19
CA ARG A 188 -8.08 10.26 -4.21
C ARG A 188 -6.72 10.98 -4.39
N PRO A 189 -6.68 12.22 -4.92
CA PRO A 189 -5.54 13.14 -4.74
C PRO A 189 -5.26 13.44 -3.25
N GLU A 190 -6.27 13.31 -2.38
CA GLU A 190 -6.14 13.46 -0.92
C GLU A 190 -5.43 12.27 -0.26
N ASP A 191 -5.37 11.10 -0.92
CA ASP A 191 -4.52 9.97 -0.50
C ASP A 191 -3.01 10.34 -0.65
N LEU A 192 -2.70 11.49 -1.26
CA LEU A 192 -1.35 12.09 -1.33
C LEU A 192 -0.94 12.83 -0.04
N THR A 193 -1.86 13.00 0.90
CA THR A 193 -1.52 13.36 2.29
C THR A 193 -1.94 12.19 3.18
N SER A 194 -0.97 11.34 3.47
CA SER A 194 -0.95 10.39 4.58
C SER A 194 -1.88 10.78 5.73
N SER A 195 -2.92 9.98 5.99
CA SER A 195 -3.55 9.83 7.32
C SER A 195 -4.66 8.76 7.43
N ASP A 196 -5.11 8.09 6.36
CA ASP A 196 -6.23 7.11 6.48
C ASP A 196 -5.97 5.67 6.00
N ILE A 197 -4.74 5.34 5.56
CA ILE A 197 -4.33 3.92 5.53
C ILE A 197 -3.94 3.58 6.96
N GLN A 198 -4.83 2.94 7.70
CA GLN A 198 -4.51 2.42 9.03
C GLN A 198 -3.34 1.44 8.85
N LEU A 199 -2.16 1.90 9.26
CA LEU A 199 -0.90 1.24 9.04
C LEU A 199 -0.90 -0.05 9.87
N LYS A 200 -1.18 -1.19 9.21
CA LYS A 200 -1.27 -2.48 9.90
C LYS A 200 0.12 -3.01 10.19
N SER A 201 0.39 -3.25 11.47
CA SER A 201 1.61 -3.88 11.93
C SER A 201 1.27 -5.00 12.91
N THR A 202 1.87 -6.16 12.68
CA THR A 202 1.79 -7.30 13.60
C THR A 202 2.51 -7.03 14.92
N VAL A 203 3.44 -6.08 14.92
CA VAL A 203 4.14 -5.57 16.11
C VAL A 203 3.50 -4.24 16.51
N PRO A 204 3.23 -4.00 17.80
CA PRO A 204 2.74 -2.72 18.30
C PRO A 204 3.50 -1.51 17.74
N LEU A 205 2.76 -0.49 17.28
CA LEU A 205 3.31 0.78 16.81
C LEU A 205 2.91 1.91 17.75
N LEU A 206 3.88 2.78 18.07
CA LEU A 206 3.62 4.00 18.82
C LEU A 206 4.47 5.17 18.33
N GLY A 207 3.81 6.22 17.87
CA GLY A 207 4.43 7.46 17.42
C GLY A 207 4.65 8.48 18.54
N PHE A 208 5.66 9.33 18.36
CA PHE A 208 5.90 10.50 19.21
C PHE A 208 5.82 11.78 18.37
N SER A 209 4.75 12.54 18.59
CA SER A 209 4.45 13.77 17.84
C SER A 209 4.70 15.00 18.69
N ALA A 210 5.39 16.01 18.13
CA ALA A 210 5.58 17.29 18.79
C ALA A 210 6.09 18.34 17.80
N PHE A 211 5.89 19.60 18.12
CA PHE A 211 6.62 20.69 17.49
C PHE A 211 8.14 20.56 17.71
N SER A 212 8.93 21.27 16.90
CA SER A 212 10.39 21.28 17.07
C SER A 212 10.75 21.94 18.41
N GLY A 213 11.77 21.41 19.09
CA GLY A 213 12.21 21.93 20.39
C GLY A 213 11.50 21.36 21.63
N THR A 214 10.40 20.60 21.49
CA THR A 214 9.64 20.07 22.65
C THR A 214 10.36 18.96 23.42
N GLY A 215 11.39 18.33 22.82
CA GLY A 215 12.23 17.33 23.52
C GLY A 215 11.93 15.86 23.20
N LYS A 216 11.35 15.52 22.04
CA LYS A 216 11.07 14.13 21.62
C LYS A 216 12.26 13.18 21.78
N THR A 217 13.39 13.53 21.17
CA THR A 217 14.61 12.70 21.26
C THR A 217 15.12 12.60 22.71
N THR A 218 14.93 13.63 23.53
CA THR A 218 15.30 13.61 24.95
C THR A 218 14.44 12.60 25.72
N LEU A 219 13.12 12.64 25.52
CA LEU A 219 12.20 11.68 26.14
C LEU A 219 12.51 10.25 25.69
N LEU A 220 12.66 10.00 24.39
CA LEU A 220 12.96 8.66 23.87
C LEU A 220 14.27 8.09 24.45
N ARG A 221 15.30 8.93 24.64
CA ARG A 221 16.55 8.51 25.29
C ARG A 221 16.38 8.16 26.78
N GLN A 222 15.37 8.71 27.46
CA GLN A 222 15.03 8.35 28.83
C GLN A 222 14.18 7.08 28.89
N LEU A 223 13.26 6.88 27.94
CA LEU A 223 12.37 5.72 27.91
C LEU A 223 13.06 4.44 27.44
N LEU A 224 13.95 4.50 26.46
CA LEU A 224 14.57 3.31 25.87
C LEU A 224 15.30 2.42 26.89
N PRO A 225 16.13 2.93 27.82
CA PRO A 225 16.72 2.12 28.88
C PRO A 225 15.66 1.42 29.75
N LEU A 226 14.60 2.14 30.13
CA LEU A 226 13.54 1.59 30.98
C LEU A 226 12.71 0.52 30.24
N LEU A 227 12.51 0.66 28.94
CA LEU A 227 11.88 -0.37 28.10
C LEU A 227 12.78 -1.61 27.95
N ASN A 228 14.09 -1.41 27.81
CA ASN A 228 15.05 -2.50 27.74
C ASN A 228 15.16 -3.25 29.07
N ASP A 229 15.05 -2.57 30.21
CA ASP A 229 15.01 -3.20 31.55
C ASP A 229 13.76 -4.08 31.77
N LEU A 230 12.75 -3.95 30.90
CA LEU A 230 11.58 -4.82 30.82
C LEU A 230 11.77 -6.00 29.85
N ASP A 231 12.99 -6.24 29.37
CA ASP A 231 13.35 -7.26 28.37
C ASP A 231 12.61 -7.12 27.02
N LEU A 232 12.12 -5.93 26.68
CA LEU A 232 11.45 -5.67 25.41
C LEU A 232 12.46 -5.41 24.29
N ASN A 233 12.24 -6.04 23.15
CA ASN A 233 12.99 -5.80 21.92
C ASN A 233 12.35 -4.65 21.14
N ILE A 234 12.99 -3.48 21.23
CA ILE A 234 12.47 -2.24 20.67
C ILE A 234 13.15 -1.91 19.34
N ALA A 235 12.36 -1.61 18.32
CA ALA A 235 12.85 -0.92 17.12
C ALA A 235 12.47 0.56 17.17
N VAL A 236 13.32 1.40 16.57
CA VAL A 236 13.05 2.84 16.42
C VAL A 236 13.16 3.22 14.96
N ILE A 237 12.09 3.78 14.40
CA ILE A 237 12.07 4.39 13.07
C ILE A 237 12.09 5.90 13.25
N LYS A 238 13.13 6.55 12.71
CA LYS A 238 13.32 7.99 12.79
C LYS A 238 13.38 8.62 11.40
N HIS A 239 12.53 9.60 11.16
CA HIS A 239 12.65 10.46 9.99
C HIS A 239 13.68 11.56 10.26
N ALA A 240 14.67 11.70 9.36
CA ALA A 240 15.70 12.73 9.41
C ALA A 240 15.47 13.75 8.28
N HIS A 241 15.94 14.99 8.45
CA HIS A 241 15.83 16.03 7.42
C HIS A 241 16.59 15.64 6.14
N HIS A 242 16.13 16.10 4.96
CA HIS A 242 16.42 15.61 3.59
C HIS A 242 17.88 15.46 3.12
N LYS A 243 18.89 15.71 3.96
CA LYS A 243 20.30 15.52 3.63
C LYS A 243 21.06 15.06 4.87
N PHE A 244 21.01 13.77 5.16
CA PHE A 244 21.88 13.15 6.16
C PHE A 244 22.73 12.06 5.51
N ASP A 245 23.96 11.91 5.98
CA ASP A 245 24.80 10.75 5.67
C ASP A 245 25.28 10.20 7.00
N ILE A 246 25.16 8.88 7.18
CA ILE A 246 25.58 8.19 8.41
C ILE A 246 27.04 7.77 8.35
N ASP A 247 27.66 7.87 7.17
CA ASP A 247 29.03 7.48 6.90
C ASP A 247 29.94 8.70 6.66
N LYS A 248 31.26 8.50 6.65
CA LYS A 248 32.26 9.57 6.53
C LYS A 248 33.03 9.48 5.21
N PRO A 249 33.18 10.59 4.46
CA PRO A 249 34.06 10.64 3.29
C PRO A 249 35.46 10.09 3.56
N GLY A 250 36.01 9.34 2.62
CA GLY A 250 37.32 8.68 2.73
C GLY A 250 37.35 7.36 3.50
N LYS A 251 36.20 6.86 3.99
CA LYS A 251 36.09 5.48 4.50
C LYS A 251 35.70 4.52 3.39
N ASP A 252 36.20 3.28 3.45
CA ASP A 252 35.98 2.27 2.42
C ASP A 252 34.49 2.09 2.09
N SER A 253 33.63 1.99 3.11
CA SER A 253 32.18 1.87 2.93
C SER A 253 31.55 3.07 2.23
N TYR A 254 32.05 4.27 2.51
CA TYR A 254 31.58 5.50 1.89
C TYR A 254 31.98 5.52 0.41
N GLU A 255 33.25 5.25 0.11
CA GLU A 255 33.76 5.28 -1.27
C GLU A 255 33.09 4.20 -2.13
N LEU A 256 32.91 2.99 -1.61
CA LEU A 256 32.19 1.91 -2.31
C LEU A 256 30.73 2.28 -2.61
N ARG A 257 30.03 2.90 -1.65
CA ARG A 257 28.66 3.38 -1.85
C ARG A 257 28.59 4.51 -2.87
N LYS A 258 29.49 5.49 -2.80
CA LYS A 258 29.55 6.60 -3.77
C LYS A 258 30.01 6.14 -5.16
N ALA A 259 30.79 5.08 -5.26
CA ALA A 259 31.17 4.46 -6.53
C ALA A 259 30.01 3.73 -7.23
N GLY A 260 28.88 3.49 -6.54
CA GLY A 260 27.65 3.00 -7.15
C GLY A 260 26.97 1.84 -6.44
N ALA A 261 27.52 1.31 -5.33
CA ALA A 261 26.86 0.27 -4.56
C ALA A 261 25.52 0.79 -4.01
N LYS A 262 24.41 0.21 -4.50
CA LYS A 262 23.05 0.63 -4.13
C LYS A 262 22.66 0.17 -2.73
N GLN A 263 23.20 -0.96 -2.29
CA GLN A 263 23.10 -1.46 -0.93
C GLN A 263 24.51 -1.71 -0.39
N MET A 264 24.75 -1.29 0.84
CA MET A 264 26.00 -1.50 1.57
C MET A 264 25.67 -2.13 2.93
N LEU A 265 26.05 -3.40 3.10
CA LEU A 265 25.91 -4.13 4.36
C LEU A 265 27.27 -4.19 5.06
N ILE A 266 27.37 -3.58 6.23
CA ILE A 266 28.57 -3.61 7.07
C ILE A 266 28.25 -4.43 8.31
N ALA A 267 29.09 -5.40 8.63
CA ALA A 267 28.90 -6.24 9.80
C ALA A 267 30.19 -6.33 10.63
N SER A 268 29.99 -6.45 11.95
CA SER A 268 30.98 -6.77 12.96
C SER A 268 30.35 -7.72 13.98
N SER A 269 31.10 -8.14 15.00
CA SER A 269 30.55 -9.01 16.06
C SER A 269 29.41 -8.37 16.86
N ASN A 270 29.34 -7.03 16.90
CA ASN A 270 28.44 -6.30 17.82
C ASN A 270 27.48 -5.35 17.09
N LEU A 271 27.64 -5.15 15.77
CA LEU A 271 26.85 -4.19 15.00
C LEU A 271 26.77 -4.62 13.54
N ILE A 272 25.55 -4.59 13.02
CA ILE A 272 25.26 -4.69 11.60
C ILE A 272 24.60 -3.38 11.18
N ALA A 273 25.07 -2.80 10.08
CA ALA A 273 24.50 -1.62 9.46
C ALA A 273 24.19 -1.90 8.00
N LEU A 274 22.92 -1.81 7.63
CA LEU A 274 22.47 -1.83 6.24
C LEU A 274 22.19 -0.39 5.80
N MET A 275 22.89 0.06 4.75
CA MET A 275 22.66 1.34 4.10
C MET A 275 22.15 1.13 2.69
N GLU A 276 21.07 1.83 2.35
CA GLU A 276 20.55 1.85 0.98
C GLU A 276 20.61 3.27 0.42
N THR A 277 21.16 3.38 -0.79
CA THR A 277 21.20 4.67 -1.50
C THR A 277 19.94 4.80 -2.34
N GLN A 278 19.04 5.67 -1.89
CA GLN A 278 17.86 6.04 -2.66
C GLN A 278 18.25 6.89 -3.89
N PRO A 279 17.57 6.72 -5.04
CA PRO A 279 17.68 7.64 -6.18
C PRO A 279 17.40 9.10 -5.78
N SER A 280 18.06 10.05 -6.44
CA SER A 280 17.94 11.49 -6.14
C SER A 280 16.57 12.10 -6.47
N ASN A 281 15.69 11.34 -7.11
CA ASN A 281 14.35 11.72 -7.57
C ASN A 281 13.22 10.94 -6.86
N MET A 282 13.50 10.23 -5.76
CA MET A 282 12.48 9.62 -4.91
C MET A 282 11.79 10.66 -4.02
N ASP A 283 10.50 10.46 -3.79
CA ASP A 283 9.73 11.15 -2.75
C ASP A 283 10.25 10.80 -1.34
N GLU A 284 9.82 11.56 -0.32
CA GLU A 284 10.14 11.24 1.08
C GLU A 284 9.66 9.83 1.46
N PRO A 285 10.45 9.06 2.23
CA PRO A 285 10.07 7.71 2.62
C PRO A 285 8.84 7.75 3.53
N ARG A 286 7.82 6.94 3.23
CA ARG A 286 6.66 6.76 4.12
C ARG A 286 6.94 5.67 5.13
N LEU A 287 6.24 5.69 6.27
CA LEU A 287 6.42 4.66 7.30
C LEU A 287 6.07 3.25 6.77
N ALA A 288 5.07 3.17 5.89
CA ALA A 288 4.67 1.93 5.22
C ALA A 288 5.80 1.30 4.39
N ASP A 289 6.70 2.12 3.84
CA ASP A 289 7.84 1.64 3.04
C ASP A 289 9.02 1.20 3.94
N LEU A 290 9.04 1.64 5.20
CA LEU A 290 10.12 1.36 6.16
C LEU A 290 9.81 0.17 7.07
N LEU A 291 8.55 -0.04 7.46
CA LEU A 291 8.18 -1.14 8.36
C LEU A 291 8.56 -2.53 7.83
N PRO A 292 8.40 -2.86 6.53
CA PRO A 292 8.81 -4.16 6.00
C PRO A 292 10.33 -4.42 6.10
N ARG A 293 11.13 -3.37 6.31
CA ARG A 293 12.59 -3.47 6.39
C ARG A 293 13.09 -3.91 7.77
N LEU A 294 12.23 -3.91 8.78
CA LEU A 294 12.55 -4.41 10.11
C LEU A 294 12.37 -5.93 10.17
N ASP A 295 13.30 -6.62 10.84
CA ASP A 295 13.07 -8.01 11.25
C ASP A 295 12.09 -8.01 12.43
N LYS A 296 10.82 -8.31 12.14
CA LYS A 296 9.72 -8.28 13.11
C LYS A 296 9.63 -9.53 13.96
N LYS A 297 10.44 -10.57 13.70
CA LYS A 297 10.27 -11.89 14.34
C LYS A 297 10.40 -11.85 15.86
N ASN A 298 11.27 -10.97 16.36
CA ASN A 298 11.57 -10.84 17.78
C ASN A 298 11.35 -9.40 18.28
N LEU A 299 10.49 -8.61 17.64
CA LEU A 299 10.21 -7.24 18.10
C LEU A 299 8.91 -7.20 18.90
N ASP A 300 8.96 -6.49 20.03
CA ASP A 300 7.83 -6.30 20.93
C ASP A 300 7.15 -4.94 20.73
N LEU A 301 7.90 -3.94 20.25
CA LEU A 301 7.40 -2.59 20.01
C LEU A 301 8.23 -1.86 18.95
N ILE A 302 7.56 -1.09 18.11
CA ILE A 302 8.18 -0.16 17.16
C ILE A 302 7.83 1.28 17.55
N LEU A 303 8.84 2.05 17.93
CA LEU A 303 8.73 3.48 18.21
C LEU A 303 8.96 4.30 16.96
N VAL A 304 8.12 5.30 16.72
CA VAL A 304 8.19 6.13 15.52
C VAL A 304 8.40 7.61 15.88
N GLU A 305 9.49 8.21 15.37
CA GLU A 305 9.81 9.62 15.54
C GLU A 305 9.86 10.34 14.18
N GLY A 306 9.15 11.46 14.05
CA GLY A 306 9.28 12.36 12.89
C GLY A 306 8.28 12.13 11.75
N PHE A 307 7.45 11.10 11.84
CA PHE A 307 6.38 10.77 10.88
C PHE A 307 5.03 11.38 11.29
N LYS A 308 4.95 12.72 11.35
CA LYS A 308 3.79 13.42 11.94
C LYS A 308 2.47 13.12 11.23
N GLN A 309 2.51 12.94 9.92
CA GLN A 309 1.33 12.74 9.09
C GLN A 309 0.85 11.28 9.05
N GLU A 310 1.63 10.33 9.58
CA GLU A 310 1.24 8.91 9.50
C GLU A 310 0.07 8.57 10.42
N ALA A 311 -0.79 7.67 9.97
CA ALA A 311 -2.01 7.22 10.63
C ALA A 311 -1.75 6.13 11.68
N ILE A 312 -0.91 6.44 12.67
CA ILE A 312 -0.55 5.51 13.75
C ILE A 312 -0.90 6.12 15.10
N PRO A 313 -1.19 5.32 16.14
CA PRO A 313 -1.36 5.84 17.51
C PRO A 313 -0.13 6.65 17.95
N LYS A 314 -0.34 7.83 18.53
CA LYS A 314 0.75 8.73 18.95
C LYS A 314 0.56 9.27 20.35
N ILE A 315 1.68 9.43 21.05
CA ILE A 315 1.78 10.34 22.20
C ILE A 315 2.18 11.71 21.66
N GLU A 316 1.34 12.71 21.89
CA GLU A 316 1.69 14.10 21.64
C GLU A 316 2.50 14.65 22.83
N LEU A 317 3.67 15.22 22.56
CA LEU A 317 4.40 15.99 23.57
C LEU A 317 4.03 17.46 23.43
N HIS A 318 3.70 18.07 24.57
CA HIS A 318 3.34 19.46 24.66
C HIS A 318 4.14 20.17 25.76
N ARG A 319 4.50 21.43 25.51
CA ARG A 319 5.09 22.32 26.51
C ARG A 319 4.45 23.69 26.34
N PRO A 320 3.56 24.13 27.26
CA PRO A 320 2.87 25.41 27.12
C PRO A 320 3.82 26.59 26.96
N SER A 321 4.99 26.53 27.63
CA SER A 321 6.07 27.53 27.55
C SER A 321 6.58 27.81 26.13
N LEU A 322 6.40 26.87 25.18
CA LEU A 322 6.80 27.06 23.77
C LEU A 322 5.75 27.79 22.93
N GLY A 323 4.56 28.06 23.48
CA GLY A 323 3.49 28.80 22.80
C GLY A 323 3.00 28.14 21.50
N LYS A 324 3.19 26.82 21.35
CA LYS A 324 2.68 26.05 20.20
C LYS A 324 1.33 25.45 20.53
N PRO A 325 0.38 25.39 19.58
CA PRO A 325 -0.91 24.74 19.82
C PRO A 325 -0.74 23.24 20.02
N LEU A 326 -1.76 22.58 20.55
CA LEU A 326 -1.88 21.13 20.48
C LEU A 326 -2.23 20.69 19.04
N LEU A 327 -1.78 19.50 18.67
CA LEU A 327 -2.20 18.78 17.46
C LEU A 327 -3.56 18.11 17.70
N HIS A 328 -3.81 17.65 18.92
CA HIS A 328 -5.12 17.23 19.39
C HIS A 328 -6.07 18.44 19.53
N PRO A 329 -7.36 18.34 19.14
CA PRO A 329 -8.08 17.16 18.65
C PRO A 329 -8.06 16.98 17.13
N SER A 330 -7.33 17.81 16.38
CA SER A 330 -7.32 17.75 14.92
C SER A 330 -6.64 16.48 14.38
N ASP A 331 -5.57 16.01 15.01
CA ASP A 331 -5.00 14.67 14.74
C ASP A 331 -5.71 13.62 15.60
N VAL A 332 -6.63 12.89 14.98
CA VAL A 332 -7.45 11.85 15.62
C VAL A 332 -6.64 10.63 16.08
N ASN A 333 -5.37 10.50 15.66
CA ASN A 333 -4.52 9.38 16.03
C ASN A 333 -3.77 9.61 17.35
N ILE A 334 -3.95 10.77 17.99
CA ILE A 334 -3.34 11.06 19.29
C ILE A 334 -4.12 10.32 20.37
N VAL A 335 -3.41 9.42 21.07
CA VAL A 335 -3.99 8.56 22.12
C VAL A 335 -3.66 9.04 23.52
N ALA A 336 -2.63 9.89 23.65
CA ALA A 336 -2.27 10.55 24.91
C ALA A 336 -1.51 11.86 24.65
N ILE A 337 -1.57 12.77 25.62
CA ILE A 337 -0.78 14.01 25.63
C ILE A 337 0.15 13.98 26.84
N ALA A 338 1.46 14.06 26.60
CA ALA A 338 2.49 14.20 27.61
C ALA A 338 2.90 15.67 27.74
N SER A 339 2.67 16.29 28.90
CA SER A 339 2.91 17.71 29.16
C SER A 339 3.71 17.93 30.44
N ASP A 340 4.53 18.98 30.48
CA ASP A 340 5.24 19.41 31.70
C ASP A 340 4.38 20.28 32.64
N GLU A 341 3.15 20.58 32.23
CA GLU A 341 2.15 21.29 33.02
C GLU A 341 0.78 20.63 32.88
N SER A 342 -0.11 20.80 33.87
CA SER A 342 -1.48 20.30 33.81
C SER A 342 -2.31 21.07 32.76
N LEU A 343 -2.94 20.34 31.83
CA LEU A 343 -3.72 20.93 30.75
C LEU A 343 -5.22 20.86 31.03
N LYS A 344 -5.92 21.98 30.79
CA LYS A 344 -7.37 22.03 30.76
C LYS A 344 -7.83 21.81 29.32
N LEU A 345 -8.31 20.60 29.02
CA LEU A 345 -8.72 20.19 27.68
C LEU A 345 -10.24 20.04 27.63
N GLU A 346 -10.85 20.46 26.51
CA GLU A 346 -12.30 20.38 26.30
C GLU A 346 -12.77 18.94 26.00
N THR A 347 -11.89 18.14 25.41
CA THR A 347 -12.15 16.75 25.00
C THR A 347 -11.42 15.77 25.92
N PRO A 348 -12.03 14.62 26.27
CA PRO A 348 -11.40 13.61 27.11
C PRO A 348 -10.25 12.91 26.35
N ILE A 349 -9.05 12.93 26.93
CA ILE A 349 -7.88 12.20 26.46
C ILE A 349 -6.94 11.92 27.63
N THR A 350 -6.17 10.84 27.55
CA THR A 350 -5.15 10.49 28.55
C THR A 350 -4.10 11.60 28.61
N GLN A 351 -3.86 12.15 29.81
CA GLN A 351 -2.79 13.11 30.07
C GLN A 351 -1.69 12.44 30.89
N LEU A 352 -0.44 12.62 30.48
CA LEU A 352 0.75 12.09 31.12
C LEU A 352 1.65 13.26 31.56
N ASP A 353 2.33 13.11 32.70
CA ASP A 353 3.39 14.05 33.09
C ASP A 353 4.65 13.73 32.28
N LEU A 354 5.13 14.71 31.51
CA LEU A 354 6.33 14.58 30.69
C LEU A 354 7.60 14.31 31.51
N ASN A 355 7.58 14.60 32.81
CA ASN A 355 8.68 14.36 33.74
C ASN A 355 8.53 13.02 34.50
N ASP A 356 7.41 12.32 34.36
CA ASP A 356 7.19 10.99 34.94
C ASP A 356 7.37 9.91 33.87
N ALA A 357 8.64 9.53 33.66
CA ALA A 357 8.98 8.48 32.71
C ALA A 357 8.29 7.15 33.04
N GLN A 358 8.08 6.83 34.32
CA GLN A 358 7.49 5.56 34.72
C GLN A 358 6.01 5.48 34.35
N ALA A 359 5.26 6.57 34.53
CA ALA A 359 3.87 6.64 34.08
C ALA A 359 3.75 6.46 32.55
N ILE A 360 4.68 7.04 31.78
CA ILE A 360 4.73 6.87 30.33
C ILE A 360 5.04 5.42 29.96
N ILE A 361 5.98 4.76 30.66
CA ILE A 361 6.27 3.33 30.46
C ILE A 361 5.03 2.47 30.73
N THR A 362 4.32 2.72 31.83
CA THR A 362 3.07 1.98 32.13
C THR A 362 2.03 2.17 31.05
N PHE A 363 1.87 3.38 30.51
CA PHE A 363 0.98 3.62 29.37
C PHE A 363 1.42 2.84 28.13
N ILE A 364 2.73 2.80 27.83
CA ILE A 364 3.28 2.04 26.69
C ILE A 364 3.01 0.54 26.85
N GLN A 365 3.19 -0.04 28.04
CA GLN A 365 2.89 -1.44 28.30
C GLN A 365 1.41 -1.75 28.08
N GLN A 366 0.51 -0.91 28.60
CA GLN A 366 -0.93 -1.06 28.36
C GLN A 366 -1.27 -0.95 26.87
N HIS A 367 -0.57 -0.11 26.12
CA HIS A 367 -0.73 0.01 24.67
C HIS A 367 -0.30 -1.27 23.94
N ILE A 368 0.82 -1.87 24.34
CA ILE A 368 1.30 -3.18 23.83
C ILE A 368 0.26 -4.27 24.11
N ASP A 369 -0.20 -4.38 25.37
CA ASP A 369 -1.14 -5.43 25.80
C ASP A 369 -2.49 -5.35 25.09
N ASN A 370 -2.92 -4.13 24.74
CA ASN A 370 -4.18 -3.88 24.04
C ASN A 370 -4.06 -3.87 22.52
N TRP A 371 -2.87 -4.09 21.97
CA TRP A 371 -2.65 -4.07 20.53
C TRP A 371 -3.39 -5.23 19.85
N LYS A 372 -4.25 -4.91 18.88
CA LYS A 372 -4.99 -5.90 18.08
C LYS A 372 -4.48 -5.82 16.64
N THR A 373 -3.98 -6.96 16.16
CA THR A 373 -3.48 -7.15 14.79
C THR A 373 -4.58 -7.15 13.75
#